data_AF-A0A2G1WYZ6-F1
#
_entry.id   AF-A0A2G1WYZ6-F1
#
_cell.length_a   1.000
_cell.length_b   1.000
_cell.length_c   1.000
_cell.angle_alpha   90.00
_cell.angle_beta   90.00
_cell.angle_gamma   90.00
#
_symmetry.space_group_name_H-M   'P 1'
#
loop_
_entity.id
_entity.type
_entity.pdbx_description
1 polymer ?
#
loop_
_entity_poly.entity_id
_entity_poly.type
_entity_poly.pdbx_seq_one_letter_code
_entity_poly.pdbx_strand_id
1 'polypeptide(L)'
;MSLAAETREAVRAHPFVRDALRAGLVNHSAAATWLAERADLNGDPDAIAAALRRFREDLPAYETESRTASVTMRSGVGVVDDADDAADAGAGDSGADDADALLRVGDAAVVDGGDRTAILATGDVDD
;
A
#
# COMPACT_ATOMS: atom_id res chain seq x y z
N MET A 1 9.27 27.29 -13.60
CA MET A 1 9.21 27.32 -12.12
C MET A 1 10.56 26.90 -11.57
N SER A 2 10.75 26.82 -10.25
CA SER A 2 11.95 26.19 -9.68
C SER A 2 11.69 24.71 -9.43
N LEU A 3 12.72 23.87 -9.53
CA LEU A 3 12.63 22.44 -9.22
C LEU A 3 12.08 22.18 -7.81
N ALA A 4 12.40 23.05 -6.85
CA ALA A 4 11.87 22.97 -5.49
C ALA A 4 10.37 23.28 -5.41
N ALA A 5 9.83 24.13 -6.28
CA ALA A 5 8.38 24.34 -6.37
C ALA A 5 7.70 23.13 -7.02
N GLU A 6 8.27 22.61 -8.11
CA GLU A 6 7.77 21.42 -8.82
C GLU A 6 7.81 20.17 -7.93
N THR A 7 8.86 20.00 -7.12
CA THR A 7 8.95 18.92 -6.12
C THR A 7 7.82 19.02 -5.09
N ARG A 8 7.47 20.23 -4.63
CA ARG A 8 6.37 20.43 -3.68
C ARG A 8 5.02 20.08 -4.31
N GLU A 9 4.80 20.49 -5.56
CA GLU A 9 3.59 20.12 -6.30
C GLU A 9 3.50 18.60 -6.49
N ALA A 10 4.61 17.95 -6.85
CA ALA A 10 4.67 16.50 -7.00
C ALA A 10 4.35 15.78 -5.67
N VAL A 11 4.87 16.27 -4.53
CA VAL A 11 4.52 15.72 -3.21
C VAL A 11 3.04 15.95 -2.87
N ARG A 12 2.45 17.09 -3.25
CA ARG A 12 1.02 17.36 -3.04
C ARG A 12 0.12 16.47 -3.88
N ALA A 13 0.54 16.11 -5.10
CA ALA A 13 -0.17 15.19 -5.97
C ALA A 13 -0.13 13.73 -5.48
N HIS A 14 0.77 13.39 -4.55
CA HIS A 14 0.97 12.02 -4.06
C HIS A 14 0.87 11.96 -2.52
N PRO A 15 -0.35 11.79 -1.97
CA PRO A 15 -0.60 11.85 -0.52
C PRO A 15 0.30 10.93 0.31
N PHE A 16 0.54 9.69 -0.16
CA PHE A 16 1.40 8.74 0.55
C PHE A 16 2.84 9.24 0.72
N VAL A 17 3.39 9.98 -0.27
CA VAL A 17 4.72 10.59 -0.18
C VAL A 17 4.70 11.71 0.85
N ARG A 18 3.67 12.56 0.81
CA ARG A 18 3.52 13.67 1.75
C ARG A 18 3.42 13.17 3.19
N ASP A 19 2.60 12.16 3.45
CA ASP A 19 2.37 11.64 4.79
C ASP A 19 3.61 10.93 5.34
N ALA A 20 4.27 10.10 4.52
CA ALA A 20 5.53 9.48 4.90
C ALA A 20 6.64 10.53 5.15
N LEU A 21 6.64 11.65 4.40
CA LEU A 21 7.60 12.74 4.59
C LEU A 21 7.35 13.46 5.93
N ARG A 22 6.09 13.78 6.24
CA ARG A 22 5.67 14.36 7.54
C ARG A 22 6.00 13.43 8.71
N ALA A 23 5.81 12.12 8.53
CA ALA A 23 6.09 11.11 9.54
C ALA A 23 7.60 10.82 9.71
N GLY A 24 8.46 11.35 8.82
CA GLY A 24 9.91 11.10 8.87
C GLY A 24 10.31 9.67 8.47
N LEU A 25 9.45 8.97 7.72
CA LEU A 25 9.67 7.58 7.29
C LEU A 25 10.29 7.49 5.89
N VAL A 26 10.36 8.61 5.15
CA VAL A 26 10.86 8.64 3.77
C VAL A 26 12.38 8.55 3.72
N ASN A 27 12.89 7.60 2.93
CA ASN A 27 14.23 7.72 2.36
C ASN A 27 14.19 8.73 1.20
N HIS A 28 14.82 9.88 1.38
CA HIS A 28 14.77 10.98 0.42
C HIS A 28 15.36 10.66 -0.95
N SER A 29 16.40 9.82 -1.05
CA SER A 29 16.95 9.44 -2.35
C SER A 29 16.01 8.49 -3.10
N ALA A 30 15.46 7.50 -2.41
CA ALA A 30 14.47 6.58 -3.00
C ALA A 30 13.21 7.32 -3.47
N ALA A 31 12.71 8.26 -2.66
CA ALA A 31 11.57 9.09 -3.04
C ALA A 31 11.89 10.02 -4.23
N ALA A 32 13.11 10.56 -4.31
CA ALA A 32 13.52 11.38 -5.44
C ALA A 32 13.57 10.57 -6.75
N THR A 33 14.16 9.38 -6.73
CA THR A 33 14.16 8.46 -7.86
C THR A 33 12.73 8.08 -8.27
N TRP A 34 11.88 7.74 -7.30
CA TRP A 34 10.49 7.41 -7.57
C TRP A 34 9.73 8.57 -8.22
N LEU A 35 9.94 9.81 -7.75
CA LEU A 35 9.31 11.00 -8.33
C LEU A 35 9.79 11.27 -9.76
N ALA A 36 11.09 11.08 -10.02
CA ALA A 36 11.65 11.24 -11.36
C ALA A 36 11.13 10.18 -12.34
N GLU A 37 11.09 8.92 -11.92
CA GLU A 37 10.79 7.79 -12.81
C GLU A 37 9.30 7.48 -12.95
N ARG A 38 8.52 7.63 -11.86
CA ARG A 38 7.11 7.20 -11.82
C ARG A 38 6.12 8.36 -11.78
N ALA A 39 6.55 9.52 -11.27
CA ALA A 39 5.72 10.72 -11.23
C ALA A 39 6.13 11.77 -12.29
N ASP A 40 7.02 11.39 -13.21
CA ASP A 40 7.48 12.21 -14.35
C ASP A 40 8.01 13.61 -13.93
N LEU A 41 8.63 13.69 -12.75
CA LEU A 41 9.25 14.94 -12.28
C LEU A 41 10.62 15.12 -12.93
N ASN A 42 10.71 16.06 -13.87
CA ASN A 42 11.96 16.38 -14.53
C ASN A 42 12.95 17.08 -13.58
N GLY A 43 14.07 16.41 -13.28
CA GLY A 43 15.13 16.98 -12.46
C GLY A 43 16.19 15.95 -12.06
N ASP A 44 17.33 16.45 -11.58
CA ASP A 44 18.37 15.61 -10.98
C ASP A 44 17.86 15.01 -9.64
N PRO A 45 17.87 13.67 -9.46
CA PRO A 45 17.42 13.04 -8.23
C PRO A 45 18.08 13.59 -6.96
N ASP A 46 19.35 13.98 -7.00
CA ASP A 46 20.03 14.55 -5.83
C ASP A 46 19.47 15.94 -5.48
N ALA A 47 19.16 16.76 -6.49
CA ALA A 47 18.53 18.06 -6.31
C ALA A 47 17.08 17.91 -5.80
N ILE A 48 16.33 16.92 -6.27
CA ILE A 48 14.99 16.57 -5.78
C ILE A 48 15.08 16.11 -4.32
N ALA A 49 16.03 15.24 -3.97
CA ALA A 49 16.22 14.76 -2.61
C ALA A 49 16.55 15.91 -1.64
N ALA A 50 17.38 16.88 -2.06
CA ALA A 50 17.65 18.09 -1.30
C ALA A 50 16.39 18.96 -1.12
N ALA A 51 15.58 19.12 -2.17
CA ALA A 51 14.30 19.83 -2.09
C ALA A 51 13.32 19.14 -1.13
N LEU A 52 13.25 17.80 -1.12
CA LEU A 52 12.43 17.02 -0.19
C LEU A 52 12.87 17.22 1.27
N ARG A 53 14.18 17.21 1.55
CA ARG A 53 14.72 17.45 2.91
C ARG A 53 14.30 18.82 3.42
N ARG A 54 14.48 19.85 2.59
CA ARG A 54 14.07 21.22 2.92
C ARG A 54 12.56 21.32 3.10
N PHE A 55 11.78 20.73 2.19
CA PHE A 55 10.32 20.82 2.27
C PHE A 55 9.76 20.10 3.49
N ARG A 56 10.40 19.02 3.95
CA ARG A 56 10.04 18.35 5.20
C ARG A 56 10.07 19.30 6.40
N GLU A 57 11.05 20.19 6.46
CA GLU A 57 11.18 21.18 7.54
C GLU A 57 10.03 22.21 7.51
N ASP A 58 9.44 22.46 6.33
CA ASP A 58 8.31 23.37 6.14
C ASP A 58 6.95 22.70 6.43
N LEU A 59 6.90 21.38 6.59
CA LEU A 59 5.65 20.64 6.73
C LEU A 59 5.16 20.61 8.18
N PRO A 60 3.84 20.70 8.41
CA PRO A 60 3.27 20.46 9.74
C PRO A 60 3.57 19.04 10.18
N ALA A 61 3.80 18.87 11.49
CA ALA A 61 4.04 17.57 12.09
C ALA A 61 2.94 16.57 11.68
N TYR A 62 3.32 15.31 11.50
CA TYR A 62 2.34 14.24 11.32
C TYR A 62 1.62 14.02 12.65
N GLU A 63 0.30 14.21 12.65
CA GLU A 63 -0.53 13.98 13.83
C GLU A 63 -1.11 12.57 13.77
N THR A 64 -1.06 11.86 14.89
CA THR A 64 -1.65 10.54 15.03
C THR A 64 -2.66 10.55 16.15
N GLU A 65 -3.81 9.95 15.91
CA GLU A 65 -4.77 9.64 16.96
C GLU A 65 -4.57 8.21 17.44
N SER A 66 -4.63 8.02 18.76
CA SER A 66 -4.63 6.67 19.31
C SER A 66 -5.96 6.01 19.01
N ARG A 67 -5.91 4.85 18.33
CA ARG A 67 -7.05 3.98 18.08
C ARG A 67 -6.75 2.59 18.65
N THR A 68 -7.80 1.91 19.12
CA THR A 68 -7.69 0.50 19.48
C THR A 68 -8.01 -0.33 18.23
N ALA A 69 -7.00 -1.03 17.73
CA ALA A 69 -7.14 -1.99 16.65
C ALA A 69 -6.49 -3.31 17.07
N SER A 70 -7.04 -4.43 16.59
CA SER A 70 -6.44 -5.75 16.77
C SER A 70 -6.03 -6.32 15.42
N VAL A 71 -4.84 -6.91 15.39
CA VAL A 71 -4.28 -7.54 14.19
C VAL A 71 -4.01 -9.00 14.49
N THR A 72 -4.53 -9.88 13.64
CA THR A 72 -4.26 -11.32 13.69
C THR A 72 -3.64 -11.74 12.37
N MET A 73 -2.59 -12.56 12.43
CA MET A 73 -1.93 -13.13 11.26
C MET A 73 -2.16 -14.64 11.21
N ARG A 74 -2.48 -15.15 10.02
CA ARG A 74 -2.60 -16.59 9.74
C ARG A 74 -1.80 -16.93 8.50
N SER A 75 -0.72 -17.68 8.68
CA SER A 75 0.06 -18.26 7.58
C SER A 75 -0.60 -19.53 7.04
N GLY A 76 -0.20 -19.94 5.85
CA GLY A 76 -0.66 -21.21 5.26
C GLY A 76 -2.04 -21.10 4.66
N VAL A 77 -2.37 -19.93 4.07
CA VAL A 77 -3.65 -19.69 3.42
C VAL A 77 -3.46 -19.54 1.91
N GLY A 78 -4.52 -19.82 1.18
CA GLY A 78 -4.62 -19.70 -0.27
C GLY A 78 -5.65 -18.62 -0.60
N VAL A 79 -5.56 -18.05 -1.79
CA VAL A 79 -6.65 -17.23 -2.35
C VAL A 79 -7.06 -17.88 -3.66
N VAL A 80 -8.35 -18.16 -3.75
CA VAL A 80 -9.01 -18.76 -4.90
C VAL A 80 -9.99 -17.72 -5.46
N ASP A 81 -10.06 -17.61 -6.78
CA ASP A 81 -11.01 -16.75 -7.46
C ASP A 81 -11.87 -17.64 -8.38
N ASP A 82 -13.20 -17.49 -8.29
CA ASP A 82 -14.15 -18.28 -9.08
C ASP A 82 -13.89 -18.12 -10.61
N ALA A 83 -13.22 -17.04 -11.04
CA ALA A 83 -12.84 -16.81 -12.42
C ALA A 83 -11.60 -17.61 -12.89
N ASP A 84 -10.66 -17.92 -11.99
CA ASP A 84 -9.40 -18.59 -12.33
C ASP A 84 -9.57 -20.14 -12.34
N ASP A 85 -10.42 -20.69 -11.48
CA ASP A 85 -10.69 -22.14 -11.42
C ASP A 85 -11.43 -22.69 -12.65
N ALA A 86 -12.11 -21.83 -13.43
CA ALA A 86 -12.75 -22.24 -14.68
C ALA A 86 -11.75 -22.63 -15.79
N ALA A 87 -10.49 -22.23 -15.67
CA ALA A 87 -9.45 -22.48 -16.69
C ALA A 87 -8.64 -23.77 -16.47
N ASP A 88 -8.67 -24.37 -15.27
CA ASP A 88 -7.90 -25.57 -14.90
C ASP A 88 -8.76 -26.79 -14.49
N ALA A 89 -10.09 -26.71 -14.61
CA ALA A 89 -11.01 -27.75 -14.15
C ALA A 89 -11.03 -29.01 -15.06
N GLY A 90 -10.01 -29.86 -14.92
CA GLY A 90 -10.13 -31.29 -15.16
C GLY A 90 -10.92 -31.95 -14.02
N ALA A 91 -12.23 -32.06 -14.17
CA ALA A 91 -13.15 -32.93 -13.40
C ALA A 91 -12.71 -33.25 -11.95
N GLY A 92 -12.63 -32.23 -11.11
CA GLY A 92 -12.56 -32.32 -9.67
C GLY A 92 -13.24 -31.08 -9.11
N ASP A 93 -14.08 -31.27 -8.12
CA ASP A 93 -14.81 -30.24 -7.39
C ASP A 93 -13.81 -29.24 -6.77
N SER A 94 -13.56 -28.14 -7.47
CA SER A 94 -12.60 -27.10 -7.09
C SER A 94 -13.23 -25.73 -7.29
N GLY A 95 -14.41 -25.55 -6.73
CA GLY A 95 -14.76 -24.29 -6.08
C GLY A 95 -14.71 -24.61 -4.59
N ALA A 96 -14.03 -23.81 -3.78
CA ALA A 96 -14.22 -23.92 -2.34
C ALA A 96 -15.70 -23.60 -2.08
N ASP A 97 -16.50 -24.62 -1.72
CA ASP A 97 -17.84 -24.41 -1.20
C ASP A 97 -17.75 -23.38 -0.06
N ASP A 98 -18.81 -22.58 0.15
CA ASP A 98 -18.86 -21.59 1.24
C ASP A 98 -18.51 -22.19 2.62
N ALA A 99 -18.65 -23.51 2.77
CA ALA A 99 -18.28 -24.25 3.97
C ALA A 99 -16.76 -24.38 4.22
N ASP A 100 -15.93 -24.32 3.16
CA ASP A 100 -14.47 -24.48 3.24
C ASP A 100 -13.70 -23.14 3.18
N ALA A 101 -14.39 -22.06 2.82
CA ALA A 101 -13.81 -20.71 2.81
C ALA A 101 -13.65 -20.15 4.24
N LEU A 102 -12.44 -19.68 4.56
CA LEU A 102 -12.16 -18.94 5.80
C LEU A 102 -12.74 -17.52 5.76
N LEU A 103 -12.78 -16.91 4.57
CA LEU A 103 -13.32 -15.57 4.32
C LEU A 103 -13.66 -15.44 2.83
N ARG A 104 -14.81 -14.84 2.48
CA ARG A 104 -15.17 -14.53 1.09
C ARG A 104 -15.38 -13.03 0.91
N VAL A 105 -14.83 -12.47 -0.16
CA VAL A 105 -14.93 -11.05 -0.55
C VAL A 105 -15.26 -11.00 -2.04
N GLY A 106 -16.53 -10.79 -2.37
CA GLY A 106 -16.99 -10.92 -3.75
C GLY A 106 -16.76 -12.35 -4.26
N ASP A 107 -16.05 -12.45 -5.38
CA ASP A 107 -15.73 -13.72 -6.05
C ASP A 107 -14.41 -14.35 -5.56
N ALA A 108 -13.67 -13.65 -4.67
CA ALA A 108 -12.44 -14.16 -4.08
C ALA A 108 -12.69 -14.81 -2.72
N ALA A 109 -12.14 -16.01 -2.52
CA ALA A 109 -12.19 -16.75 -1.27
C ALA A 109 -10.78 -16.98 -0.70
N VAL A 110 -10.62 -16.76 0.60
CA VAL A 110 -9.44 -17.19 1.36
C VAL A 110 -9.72 -18.57 1.91
N VAL A 111 -8.86 -19.54 1.61
CA VAL A 111 -9.00 -20.94 2.03
C VAL A 111 -7.82 -21.37 2.89
N ASP A 112 -7.98 -22.45 3.63
CA ASP A 112 -6.87 -23.07 4.35
C ASP A 112 -5.93 -23.82 3.39
N GLY A 113 -4.64 -23.81 3.67
CA GLY A 113 -3.59 -24.34 2.80
C GLY A 113 -3.06 -23.31 1.80
N GLY A 114 -1.76 -23.35 1.50
CA GLY A 114 -1.09 -22.41 0.61
C GLY A 114 0.20 -21.85 1.21
N ASP A 115 0.84 -20.91 0.50
CA ASP A 115 2.10 -20.28 0.89
C ASP A 115 1.93 -18.81 1.32
N ARG A 116 0.69 -18.30 1.34
CA ARG A 116 0.39 -16.91 1.70
C ARG A 116 0.12 -16.76 3.19
N THR A 117 0.15 -15.50 3.64
CA THR A 117 -0.20 -15.11 5.01
C THR A 117 -1.33 -14.08 4.95
N ALA A 118 -2.47 -14.40 5.57
CA ALA A 118 -3.55 -13.45 5.77
C ALA A 118 -3.26 -12.56 6.98
N ILE A 119 -3.61 -11.28 6.84
CA ILE A 119 -3.57 -10.27 7.91
C ILE A 119 -5.00 -9.75 8.08
N LEU A 120 -5.63 -10.06 9.22
CA LEU A 120 -6.94 -9.53 9.59
C LEU A 120 -6.73 -8.38 10.57
N ALA A 121 -7.10 -7.17 10.15
CA ALA A 121 -7.12 -5.98 11.00
C ALA A 121 -8.58 -5.63 11.33
N THR A 122 -8.90 -5.44 12.61
CA THR A 122 -10.22 -4.98 13.07
C THR A 122 -10.05 -3.76 13.98
N GLY A 123 -10.99 -2.82 13.88
CA GLY A 123 -11.00 -1.57 14.63
C GLY A 123 -12.04 -0.62 14.06
N ASP A 124 -12.27 0.48 14.75
CA ASP A 124 -13.18 1.53 14.28
C ASP A 124 -12.53 2.29 13.10
N VAL A 125 -13.37 2.67 12.12
CA VAL A 125 -12.97 3.48 10.97
C VAL A 125 -13.67 4.83 11.09
N ASP A 126 -12.93 5.92 10.92
CA ASP A 126 -13.49 7.27 10.92
C ASP A 126 -14.15 7.56 9.55
N ASP A 127 -15.33 8.19 9.57
CA ASP A 127 -16.10 8.62 8.38
C ASP A 127 -15.51 9.88 7.70
#